data_AF-A0A842VCP1-F1
#
_entry.id   AF-A0A842VCP1-F1
#
_cell.length_a   1.000
_cell.length_b   1.000
_cell.length_c   1.000
_cell.angle_alpha   90.00
_cell.angle_beta   90.00
_cell.angle_gamma   90.00
#
_symmetry.space_group_name_H-M   'P 1'
#
loop_
_entity.id
_entity.type
_entity.pdbx_description
1 polymer ?
#
loop_
_entity_poly.entity_id
_entity_poly.type
_entity_poly.pdbx_seq_one_letter_code
_entity_poly.pdbx_strand_id
1 'polypeptide(L)'
;MKIVVFAPHPDDEIYGCGGSILKWMDEGHNVHIIYVTDNRALISWGIKEGALIEEEVQNYKNLSDDEIARVALEEAKNVAKLFGFPNDNTHFFKFHDQKAKENINKGIDLANPIIENADRIVMPSDNNNHIDHQATHTIAKRSAKKMGLKNAEFYVYALYNLLKAPKNKQIKVKIVDYRDKLYEIMGEYKTQLCIKDTRVGWETLKRKRSERFGVFKFEDMNNFENF
;
A
#
# COMPACT_ATOMS: atom_id res chain seq x y z
N MET A 1 -7.91 16.17 8.86
CA MET A 1 -6.58 16.11 8.22
C MET A 1 -6.73 15.58 6.81
N LYS A 2 -5.84 15.97 5.90
CA LYS A 2 -5.60 15.30 4.62
C LYS A 2 -4.52 14.24 4.80
N ILE A 3 -4.88 12.98 4.56
CA ILE A 3 -3.99 11.82 4.72
C ILE A 3 -3.81 11.18 3.35
N VAL A 4 -2.57 10.99 2.91
CA VAL A 4 -2.29 10.33 1.62
C VAL A 4 -1.53 9.03 1.87
N VAL A 5 -2.13 7.92 1.47
CA VAL A 5 -1.56 6.59 1.57
C VAL A 5 -0.95 6.18 0.24
N PHE A 6 0.26 5.65 0.28
CA PHE A 6 0.92 5.01 -0.85
C PHE A 6 0.92 3.49 -0.65
N ALA A 7 0.32 2.76 -1.58
CA ALA A 7 0.36 1.31 -1.69
C ALA A 7 1.19 0.92 -2.92
N PRO A 8 2.34 0.25 -2.76
CA PRO A 8 3.14 -0.25 -3.88
C PRO A 8 2.31 -1.10 -4.83
N HIS A 9 1.58 -2.07 -4.27
CA HIS A 9 0.70 -2.99 -4.99
C HIS A 9 -0.74 -2.93 -4.45
N PRO A 10 -1.74 -3.27 -5.27
CA PRO A 10 -3.09 -3.55 -4.77
C PRO A 10 -3.09 -4.72 -3.77
N ASP A 11 -3.54 -4.45 -2.53
CA ASP A 11 -3.58 -5.27 -1.29
C ASP A 11 -2.64 -4.77 -0.18
N ASP A 12 -1.54 -4.10 -0.52
CA ASP A 12 -0.59 -3.57 0.45
C ASP A 12 -1.25 -2.54 1.39
N GLU A 13 -2.28 -1.83 0.92
CA GLU A 13 -3.05 -0.92 1.77
C GLU A 13 -3.76 -1.69 2.89
N ILE A 14 -4.29 -2.89 2.62
CA ILE A 14 -4.97 -3.73 3.61
C ILE A 14 -3.97 -4.28 4.63
N TYR A 15 -2.89 -4.89 4.15
CA TYR A 15 -1.90 -5.52 5.03
C TYR A 15 -1.06 -4.48 5.78
N GLY A 16 -0.71 -3.38 5.14
CA GLY A 16 0.10 -2.31 5.71
C GLY A 16 -0.68 -1.47 6.71
N CYS A 17 -1.85 -0.93 6.31
CA CYS A 17 -2.52 0.12 7.07
C CYS A 17 -4.06 0.14 6.96
N GLY A 18 -4.70 -0.95 6.53
CA GLY A 18 -6.12 -0.94 6.17
C GLY A 18 -7.02 -0.58 7.34
N GLY A 19 -6.69 -1.06 8.54
CA GLY A 19 -7.47 -0.74 9.73
C GLY A 19 -7.32 0.72 10.13
N SER A 20 -6.14 1.29 9.92
CA SER A 20 -5.89 2.72 10.12
C SER A 20 -6.61 3.57 9.08
N ILE A 21 -6.66 3.15 7.81
CA ILE A 21 -7.45 3.82 6.76
C ILE A 21 -8.91 3.94 7.19
N LEU A 22 -9.55 2.82 7.53
CA LEU A 22 -10.94 2.79 7.97
C LEU A 22 -11.14 3.66 9.22
N LYS A 23 -10.24 3.55 10.20
CA LYS A 23 -10.28 4.37 11.40
C LYS A 23 -10.20 5.87 11.10
N TRP A 24 -9.30 6.30 10.22
CA TRP A 24 -9.15 7.70 9.88
C TRP A 24 -10.34 8.23 9.08
N MET A 25 -10.96 7.40 8.23
CA MET A 25 -12.21 7.75 7.56
C MET A 25 -13.37 7.93 8.55
N ASP A 26 -13.51 7.02 9.51
CA ASP A 26 -14.53 7.12 10.58
C ASP A 26 -14.32 8.34 11.48
N GLU A 27 -13.06 8.78 11.64
CA GLU A 27 -12.69 10.03 12.32
C GLU A 27 -12.92 11.29 11.45
N GLY A 28 -13.49 11.14 10.26
CA GLY A 28 -13.83 12.24 9.35
C GLY A 28 -12.62 12.85 8.64
N HIS A 29 -11.51 12.13 8.53
CA HIS A 29 -10.35 12.60 7.77
C HIS A 29 -10.53 12.43 6.27
N ASN A 30 -9.92 13.34 5.50
CA ASN A 30 -9.88 13.26 4.05
C ASN A 30 -8.73 12.33 3.63
N VAL A 31 -9.04 11.04 3.45
CA VAL A 31 -8.05 10.01 3.13
C VAL A 31 -8.00 9.79 1.61
N HIS A 32 -6.81 9.83 1.04
CA HIS A 32 -6.51 9.48 -0.34
C HIS A 32 -5.63 8.22 -0.38
N ILE A 33 -5.79 7.41 -1.43
CA ILE A 33 -4.96 6.24 -1.71
C ILE A 33 -4.33 6.36 -3.09
N ILE A 34 -3.04 6.05 -3.17
CA ILE A 34 -2.26 5.97 -4.41
C ILE A 34 -1.77 4.54 -4.55
N TYR A 35 -2.26 3.84 -5.57
CA TYR A 35 -1.70 2.57 -6.04
C TYR A 35 -0.59 2.86 -7.05
N VAL A 36 0.64 2.46 -6.73
CA VAL A 36 1.82 2.80 -7.55
C VAL A 36 1.94 1.88 -8.76
N THR A 37 1.80 0.58 -8.56
CA THR A 37 1.90 -0.41 -9.63
C THR A 37 0.54 -1.03 -9.98
N ASP A 38 0.51 -1.75 -11.10
CA ASP A 38 -0.68 -2.41 -11.63
C ASP A 38 -0.76 -3.92 -11.34
N ASN A 39 0.18 -4.46 -10.57
CA ASN A 39 0.26 -5.88 -10.18
C ASN A 39 0.28 -6.89 -11.35
N ARG A 40 0.70 -6.44 -12.53
CA ARG A 40 0.66 -7.24 -13.77
C ARG A 40 1.45 -8.54 -13.71
N ALA A 41 2.52 -8.58 -12.92
CA ALA A 41 3.45 -9.70 -12.88
C ALA A 41 3.12 -10.71 -11.78
N LEU A 42 2.05 -10.48 -11.01
CA LEU A 42 1.66 -11.32 -9.86
C LEU A 42 1.56 -12.81 -10.22
N ILE A 43 0.80 -13.14 -11.26
CA ILE A 43 0.53 -14.53 -11.63
C ILE A 43 1.75 -15.16 -12.28
N SER A 44 2.43 -14.47 -13.19
CA SER A 44 3.64 -14.98 -13.84
C SER A 44 4.79 -15.18 -12.85
N TRP A 45 4.96 -14.28 -11.88
CA TRP A 45 5.85 -14.45 -10.73
C TRP A 45 5.42 -15.64 -9.87
N GLY A 46 4.12 -15.74 -9.54
CA GLY A 46 3.59 -16.83 -8.74
C GLY A 46 3.81 -18.22 -9.36
N ILE A 47 3.73 -18.34 -10.69
CA ILE A 47 4.08 -19.57 -11.43
C ILE A 47 5.56 -19.88 -11.23
N LYS A 48 6.44 -18.88 -11.48
CA LYS A 48 7.88 -19.04 -11.42
C LYS A 48 8.37 -19.48 -10.03
N GLU A 49 7.81 -18.89 -8.98
CA GLU A 49 8.19 -19.17 -7.59
C GLU A 49 7.40 -20.33 -6.96
N GLY A 50 6.47 -20.96 -7.70
CA GLY A 50 5.62 -22.03 -7.16
C GLY A 50 4.70 -21.56 -6.02
N ALA A 51 4.35 -20.28 -6.00
CA ALA A 51 3.62 -19.61 -4.92
C ALA A 51 2.10 -19.64 -5.12
N LEU A 52 1.59 -20.15 -6.25
CA LEU A 52 0.16 -20.15 -6.56
C LEU A 52 -0.62 -21.29 -5.90
N ILE A 53 -1.88 -21.01 -5.58
CA ILE A 53 -2.92 -21.98 -5.23
C ILE A 53 -3.61 -22.39 -6.54
N GLU A 54 -3.45 -23.66 -6.92
CA GLU A 54 -3.94 -24.15 -8.22
C GLU A 54 -5.44 -23.91 -8.42
N GLU A 55 -6.26 -24.18 -7.40
CA GLU A 55 -7.72 -24.02 -7.50
C GLU A 55 -8.15 -22.58 -7.74
N GLU A 56 -7.47 -21.61 -7.14
CA GLU A 56 -7.81 -20.18 -7.20
C GLU A 56 -7.35 -19.55 -8.53
N VAL A 57 -6.23 -20.02 -9.09
CA VAL A 57 -5.61 -19.40 -10.27
C VAL A 57 -6.23 -19.82 -11.61
N GLN A 58 -7.19 -20.75 -11.63
CA GLN A 58 -7.72 -21.34 -12.88
C GLN A 58 -8.19 -20.30 -13.91
N ASN A 59 -8.82 -19.21 -13.46
CA ASN A 59 -9.33 -18.15 -14.33
C ASN A 59 -8.25 -17.16 -14.79
N TYR A 60 -7.05 -17.22 -14.22
CA TYR A 60 -5.98 -16.24 -14.42
C TYR A 60 -4.72 -16.83 -15.05
N LYS A 61 -4.47 -18.14 -14.90
CA LYS A 61 -3.21 -18.79 -15.31
C LYS A 61 -2.86 -18.68 -16.79
N ASN A 62 -3.86 -18.47 -17.64
CA ASN A 62 -3.69 -18.33 -19.09
C ASN A 62 -3.79 -16.88 -19.59
N LEU A 63 -4.03 -15.93 -18.68
CA LEU A 63 -4.07 -14.51 -19.03
C LEU A 63 -2.66 -13.96 -19.19
N SER A 64 -2.50 -13.02 -20.12
CA SER A 64 -1.27 -12.23 -20.22
C SER A 64 -1.11 -11.28 -19.03
N ASP A 65 0.12 -10.85 -18.75
CA ASP A 65 0.38 -9.85 -17.69
C ASP A 65 -0.46 -8.57 -17.88
N ASP A 66 -0.70 -8.13 -19.13
CA ASP A 66 -1.55 -6.96 -19.40
C ASP A 66 -3.04 -7.20 -19.07
N GLU A 67 -3.53 -8.43 -19.24
CA GLU A 67 -4.88 -8.81 -18.83
C GLU A 67 -4.98 -8.91 -17.30
N ILE A 68 -3.96 -9.47 -16.64
CA ILE A 68 -3.86 -9.46 -15.17
C ILE A 68 -3.85 -8.03 -14.64
N ALA A 69 -3.09 -7.12 -15.25
CA ALA A 69 -3.05 -5.71 -14.88
C ALA A 69 -4.45 -5.08 -14.91
N ARG A 70 -5.23 -5.37 -15.96
CA ARG A 70 -6.61 -4.86 -16.09
C ARG A 70 -7.49 -5.40 -14.97
N VAL A 71 -7.45 -6.70 -14.70
CA VAL A 71 -8.23 -7.33 -13.63
C VAL A 71 -7.85 -6.75 -12.27
N ALA A 72 -6.55 -6.73 -11.93
CA ALA A 72 -6.07 -6.23 -10.65
C ALA A 72 -6.41 -4.76 -10.42
N LEU A 73 -6.34 -3.91 -11.45
CA LEU A 73 -6.76 -2.51 -11.35
C LEU A 73 -8.27 -2.34 -11.16
N GLU A 74 -9.10 -3.21 -11.76
CA GLU A 74 -10.54 -3.20 -11.50
C GLU A 74 -10.87 -3.71 -10.08
N GLU A 75 -10.18 -4.73 -9.59
CA GLU A 75 -10.27 -5.18 -8.19
C GLU A 75 -9.90 -4.05 -7.23
N ALA A 76 -8.78 -3.36 -7.46
CA ALA A 76 -8.34 -2.23 -6.65
C ALA A 76 -9.34 -1.07 -6.62
N LYS A 77 -10.00 -0.78 -7.76
CA LYS A 77 -11.10 0.20 -7.83
C LYS A 77 -12.30 -0.25 -7.02
N ASN A 78 -12.67 -1.52 -7.08
CA ASN A 78 -13.78 -2.07 -6.31
C ASN A 78 -13.48 -2.02 -4.79
N VAL A 79 -12.28 -2.45 -4.41
CA VAL A 79 -11.78 -2.39 -3.03
C VAL A 79 -11.77 -0.97 -2.51
N ALA A 80 -11.28 0.00 -3.29
CA ALA A 80 -11.30 1.41 -2.89
C ALA A 80 -12.74 1.91 -2.59
N LYS A 81 -13.73 1.50 -3.40
CA LYS A 81 -15.14 1.81 -3.13
C LYS A 81 -15.64 1.16 -1.83
N LEU A 82 -15.25 -0.08 -1.55
CA LEU A 82 -15.66 -0.80 -0.33
C LEU A 82 -15.02 -0.25 0.95
N PHE A 83 -13.79 0.26 0.87
CA PHE A 83 -13.21 1.08 1.93
C PHE A 83 -14.10 2.30 2.21
N GLY A 84 -14.62 2.93 1.15
CA GLY A 84 -15.41 4.16 1.21
C GLY A 84 -14.68 5.38 0.66
N PHE A 85 -13.60 5.19 -0.12
CA PHE A 85 -12.91 6.30 -0.77
C PHE A 85 -13.84 7.01 -1.76
N PRO A 86 -13.91 8.35 -1.74
CA PRO A 86 -14.44 9.11 -2.86
C PRO A 86 -13.67 8.80 -4.15
N ASN A 87 -14.34 8.88 -5.31
CA ASN A 87 -13.70 8.60 -6.60
C ASN A 87 -12.45 9.49 -6.82
N ASP A 88 -12.53 10.77 -6.47
CA ASP A 88 -11.42 11.73 -6.61
C ASP A 88 -10.29 11.51 -5.59
N ASN A 89 -10.47 10.58 -4.66
CA ASN A 89 -9.48 10.21 -3.64
C ASN A 89 -8.73 8.92 -3.96
N THR A 90 -9.03 8.27 -5.10
CA THR A 90 -8.41 7.01 -5.51
C THR A 90 -7.55 7.24 -6.75
N HIS A 91 -6.24 7.02 -6.63
CA HIS A 91 -5.26 7.34 -7.66
C HIS A 91 -4.49 6.10 -8.10
N PHE A 92 -4.24 5.98 -9.40
CA PHE A 92 -3.52 4.86 -10.00
C PHE A 92 -2.40 5.37 -10.90
N PHE A 93 -1.15 5.11 -10.53
CA PHE A 93 0.00 5.48 -11.37
C PHE A 93 0.23 4.48 -12.51
N LYS A 94 -0.22 3.23 -12.32
CA LYS A 94 -0.16 2.14 -13.31
C LYS A 94 1.26 1.90 -13.82
N PHE A 95 2.25 2.04 -12.93
CA PHE A 95 3.58 1.58 -13.26
C PHE A 95 3.56 0.06 -13.36
N HIS A 96 4.36 -0.47 -14.27
CA HIS A 96 4.47 -1.90 -14.40
C HIS A 96 5.00 -2.45 -13.07
N ASP A 97 4.33 -3.46 -12.54
CA ASP A 97 4.85 -4.25 -11.44
C ASP A 97 6.29 -4.72 -11.71
N GLN A 98 7.11 -4.70 -10.67
CA GLN A 98 8.57 -4.89 -10.66
C GLN A 98 9.36 -3.81 -11.41
N LYS A 99 8.75 -2.67 -11.78
CA LYS A 99 9.42 -1.57 -12.50
C LYS A 99 9.17 -0.19 -11.90
N ALA A 100 8.67 -0.07 -10.67
CA ALA A 100 8.45 1.24 -10.06
C ALA A 100 9.77 2.03 -9.88
N LYS A 101 10.90 1.33 -9.68
CA LYS A 101 12.23 1.95 -9.57
C LYS A 101 12.63 2.77 -10.81
N GLU A 102 12.26 2.30 -11.99
CA GLU A 102 12.51 3.00 -13.26
C GLU A 102 11.64 4.27 -13.40
N ASN A 103 10.54 4.34 -12.65
CA ASN A 103 9.51 5.36 -12.78
C ASN A 103 9.50 6.38 -11.63
N ILE A 104 10.52 6.41 -10.76
CA ILE A 104 10.55 7.28 -9.57
C ILE A 104 10.28 8.75 -9.89
N ASN A 105 10.96 9.33 -10.89
CA ASN A 105 10.77 10.75 -11.21
C ASN A 105 9.34 11.04 -11.72
N LYS A 106 8.80 10.16 -12.57
CA LYS A 106 7.41 10.24 -13.03
C LYS A 106 6.42 10.08 -11.87
N GLY A 107 6.68 9.16 -10.95
CA GLY A 107 5.89 8.96 -9.74
C GLY A 107 5.89 10.18 -8.84
N ILE A 108 7.03 10.87 -8.75
CA ILE A 108 7.12 12.12 -8.00
C ILE A 108 6.21 13.18 -8.62
N ASP A 109 6.26 13.35 -9.94
CA ASP A 109 5.46 14.35 -10.63
C ASP A 109 3.95 14.06 -10.56
N LEU A 110 3.54 12.79 -10.65
CA LEU A 110 2.15 12.37 -10.45
C LEU A 110 1.68 12.56 -9.00
N ALA A 111 2.55 12.30 -8.01
CA ALA A 111 2.20 12.41 -6.60
C ALA A 111 2.06 13.86 -6.12
N ASN A 112 2.84 14.80 -6.66
CA ASN A 112 2.88 16.19 -6.19
C ASN A 112 1.49 16.87 -6.07
N PRO A 113 0.61 16.86 -7.09
CA PRO A 113 -0.73 17.47 -6.95
C PRO A 113 -1.61 16.73 -5.94
N ILE A 114 -1.40 15.43 -5.75
CA ILE A 114 -2.20 14.61 -4.82
C ILE A 114 -1.82 14.91 -3.37
N ILE A 115 -0.51 15.03 -3.09
CA ILE A 115 0.01 15.24 -1.73
C ILE A 115 0.05 16.71 -1.31
N GLU A 116 -0.35 17.64 -2.17
CA GLU A 116 -0.37 19.06 -1.84
C GLU A 116 -1.16 19.30 -0.54
N ASN A 117 -0.56 20.02 0.40
CA ASN A 117 -1.12 20.30 1.73
C ASN A 117 -1.52 19.04 2.53
N ALA A 118 -0.88 17.88 2.28
CA ALA A 118 -1.11 16.70 3.11
C ALA A 118 -0.56 16.91 4.53
N ASP A 119 -1.37 16.59 5.53
CA ASP A 119 -0.97 16.61 6.93
C ASP A 119 -0.25 15.32 7.33
N ARG A 120 -0.54 14.22 6.61
CA ARG A 120 0.07 12.91 6.85
C ARG A 120 0.32 12.16 5.55
N ILE A 121 1.51 11.61 5.42
CA ILE A 121 1.90 10.67 4.37
C ILE A 121 2.08 9.30 4.98
N VAL A 122 1.39 8.30 4.47
CA VAL A 122 1.49 6.91 4.90
C VAL A 122 2.17 6.13 3.78
N MET A 123 3.27 5.45 4.07
CA MET A 123 4.17 4.91 3.06
C MET A 123 4.82 3.59 3.51
N PRO A 124 5.25 2.72 2.58
CA PRO A 124 5.98 1.52 2.94
C PRO A 124 7.38 1.87 3.48
N SER A 125 7.96 0.96 4.24
CA SER A 125 9.36 1.01 4.66
C SER A 125 10.29 0.67 3.50
N ASP A 126 11.41 1.39 3.42
CA ASP A 126 12.51 1.08 2.50
C ASP A 126 13.32 -0.16 2.93
N ASN A 127 13.16 -0.62 4.19
CA ASN A 127 13.71 -1.89 4.65
C ASN A 127 12.87 -3.06 4.12
N ASN A 128 12.85 -3.27 2.82
CA ASN A 128 12.04 -4.27 2.16
C ASN A 128 12.85 -4.91 1.03
N ASN A 129 12.67 -6.21 0.80
CA ASN A 129 13.37 -6.91 -0.28
C ASN A 129 12.74 -6.66 -1.66
N HIS A 130 11.50 -6.15 -1.70
CA HIS A 130 10.77 -5.86 -2.92
C HIS A 130 11.08 -4.44 -3.44
N ILE A 131 11.57 -4.35 -4.67
CA ILE A 131 12.04 -3.09 -5.27
C ILE A 131 10.95 -2.02 -5.39
N ASP A 132 9.68 -2.43 -5.58
CA ASP A 132 8.58 -1.48 -5.69
C ASP A 132 8.20 -0.84 -4.34
N HIS A 133 8.41 -1.53 -3.22
CA HIS A 133 8.25 -0.92 -1.90
C HIS A 133 9.32 0.16 -1.68
N GLN A 134 10.58 -0.13 -2.02
CA GLN A 134 11.68 0.83 -1.96
C GLN A 134 11.45 2.04 -2.88
N ALA A 135 11.00 1.79 -4.11
CA ALA A 135 10.67 2.84 -5.06
C ALA A 135 9.49 3.70 -4.61
N THR A 136 8.43 3.08 -4.07
CA THR A 136 7.25 3.78 -3.52
C THR A 136 7.63 4.63 -2.31
N HIS A 137 8.47 4.09 -1.41
CA HIS A 137 9.04 4.87 -0.31
C HIS A 137 9.77 6.11 -0.85
N THR A 138 10.64 5.91 -1.84
CA THR A 138 11.42 6.98 -2.45
C THR A 138 10.54 8.03 -3.13
N ILE A 139 9.48 7.62 -3.84
CA ILE A 139 8.51 8.50 -4.47
C ILE A 139 7.85 9.39 -3.41
N ALA A 140 7.22 8.79 -2.40
CA ALA A 140 6.48 9.53 -1.38
C ALA A 140 7.39 10.51 -0.60
N LYS A 141 8.58 10.05 -0.17
CA LYS A 141 9.55 10.88 0.56
C LYS A 141 10.07 12.03 -0.29
N ARG A 142 10.47 11.78 -1.54
CA ARG A 142 11.01 12.83 -2.42
C ARG A 142 9.93 13.80 -2.89
N SER A 143 8.70 13.35 -3.11
CA SER A 143 7.57 14.26 -3.39
C SER A 143 7.30 15.18 -2.22
N ALA A 144 7.22 14.65 -0.99
CA ALA A 144 7.00 15.49 0.19
C ALA A 144 8.12 16.51 0.38
N LYS A 145 9.38 16.13 0.12
CA LYS A 145 10.52 17.05 0.11
C LYS A 145 10.41 18.12 -0.97
N LYS A 146 10.04 17.75 -2.21
CA LYS A 146 9.85 18.67 -3.34
C LYS A 146 8.72 19.67 -3.08
N MET A 147 7.64 19.22 -2.47
CA MET A 147 6.48 20.04 -2.10
C MET A 147 6.68 20.84 -0.81
N GLY A 148 7.78 20.63 -0.08
CA GLY A 148 8.08 21.36 1.14
C GLY A 148 7.06 21.13 2.26
N LEU A 149 6.55 19.90 2.42
CA LEU A 149 5.55 19.52 3.43
C LEU A 149 6.12 19.49 4.87
N LYS A 150 6.63 20.62 5.37
CA LYS A 150 7.37 20.74 6.64
C LYS A 150 6.57 20.32 7.87
N ASN A 151 5.24 20.43 7.81
CA ASN A 151 4.35 20.11 8.91
C ASN A 151 3.75 18.70 8.81
N ALA A 152 4.04 17.95 7.75
CA ALA A 152 3.49 16.62 7.56
C ALA A 152 4.11 15.59 8.51
N GLU A 153 3.29 14.67 8.99
CA GLU A 153 3.71 13.45 9.65
C GLU A 153 3.91 12.32 8.63
N PHE A 154 4.89 11.46 8.87
CA PHE A 154 5.19 10.32 8.01
C PHE A 154 4.99 9.03 8.77
N TYR A 155 4.02 8.23 8.33
CA TYR A 155 3.67 6.95 8.91
C TYR A 155 4.22 5.85 8.02
N VAL A 156 5.30 5.22 8.47
CA VAL A 156 6.00 4.17 7.74
C VAL A 156 5.52 2.81 8.23
N TYR A 157 4.81 2.06 7.38
CA TYR A 157 4.44 0.67 7.66
C TYR A 157 5.47 -0.30 7.06
N ALA A 158 5.59 -1.50 7.61
CA ALA A 158 6.50 -2.52 7.10
C ALA A 158 5.72 -3.76 6.70
N LEU A 159 6.04 -4.28 5.52
CA LEU A 159 5.57 -5.55 4.97
C LEU A 159 6.79 -6.40 4.62
N TYR A 160 6.64 -7.73 4.70
CA TYR A 160 7.69 -8.76 4.52
C TYR A 160 8.84 -8.73 5.53
N ASN A 161 9.39 -7.56 5.83
CA ASN A 161 10.52 -7.35 6.71
C ASN A 161 10.10 -6.62 8.00
N LEU A 162 10.97 -6.67 9.01
CA LEU A 162 10.74 -5.96 10.27
C LEU A 162 10.78 -4.44 10.07
N LEU A 163 9.90 -3.73 10.78
CA LEU A 163 9.94 -2.27 10.88
C LEU A 163 11.23 -1.83 11.58
N LYS A 164 12.12 -1.17 10.84
CA LYS A 164 13.33 -0.53 11.36
C LYS A 164 13.05 0.94 11.70
N ALA A 165 12.38 1.16 12.83
CA ALA A 165 12.23 2.49 13.41
C ALA A 165 12.67 2.43 14.88
N PRO A 166 13.31 3.47 15.44
CA PRO A 166 13.61 3.52 16.87
C PRO A 166 12.35 3.35 17.72
N LYS A 167 12.46 2.69 18.88
CA LYS A 167 11.29 2.41 19.75
C LYS A 167 10.49 3.66 20.12
N ASN A 168 11.15 4.81 20.34
CA ASN A 168 10.51 6.09 20.64
C ASN A 168 9.82 6.75 19.43
N LYS A 169 10.07 6.25 18.21
CA LYS A 169 9.39 6.64 16.97
C LYS A 169 8.32 5.63 16.56
N GLN A 170 8.09 4.56 17.33
CA GLN A 170 7.07 3.57 17.00
C GLN A 170 5.75 3.86 17.71
N ILE A 171 4.65 3.79 16.98
CA ILE A 171 3.30 3.81 17.55
C ILE A 171 2.54 2.54 17.18
N LYS A 172 1.44 2.28 17.90
CA LYS A 172 0.45 1.27 17.53
C LYS A 172 -0.91 1.91 17.38
N VAL A 173 -1.56 1.66 16.26
CA VAL A 173 -2.96 2.03 16.03
C VAL A 173 -3.82 0.79 16.31
N LYS A 174 -4.78 0.91 17.23
CA LYS A 174 -5.72 -0.17 17.53
C LYS A 174 -6.75 -0.24 16.40
N ILE A 175 -6.90 -1.42 15.80
CA ILE A 175 -7.77 -1.64 14.64
C ILE A 175 -8.77 -2.79 14.84
N VAL A 176 -8.93 -3.25 16.09
CA VAL A 176 -9.70 -4.44 16.44
C VAL A 176 -11.13 -4.42 15.90
N ASP A 177 -11.74 -3.24 15.84
CA ASP A 177 -13.13 -3.02 15.43
C ASP A 177 -13.31 -3.05 13.90
N TYR A 178 -12.21 -2.98 13.14
CA TYR A 178 -12.22 -2.93 11.67
C TYR A 178 -11.88 -4.25 10.99
N ARG A 179 -11.48 -5.27 11.76
CA ARG A 179 -10.89 -6.52 11.22
C ARG A 179 -11.85 -7.32 10.36
N ASP A 180 -13.13 -7.37 10.73
CA ASP A 180 -14.14 -8.10 9.95
C ASP A 180 -14.39 -7.41 8.61
N LYS A 181 -14.53 -6.08 8.61
CA LYS A 181 -14.63 -5.29 7.38
C LYS A 181 -13.40 -5.46 6.48
N LEU A 182 -12.19 -5.45 7.05
CA LEU A 182 -10.97 -5.70 6.28
C LEU A 182 -10.91 -7.11 5.69
N TYR A 183 -11.38 -8.11 6.44
CA TYR A 183 -11.48 -9.48 5.94
C TYR A 183 -12.43 -9.56 4.74
N GLU A 184 -13.59 -8.91 4.81
CA GLU A 184 -14.53 -8.87 3.69
C GLU A 184 -13.93 -8.14 2.48
N ILE A 185 -13.32 -6.97 2.69
CA ILE A 185 -12.68 -6.17 1.62
C ILE A 185 -11.56 -6.96 0.94
N MET A 186 -10.69 -7.63 1.71
CA MET A 186 -9.59 -8.43 1.15
C MET A 186 -10.09 -9.58 0.26
N GLY A 187 -11.31 -10.08 0.51
CA GLY A 187 -11.96 -11.10 -0.31
C GLY A 187 -12.18 -10.69 -1.77
N GLU A 188 -12.16 -9.39 -2.07
CA GLU A 188 -12.38 -8.86 -3.41
C GLU A 188 -11.10 -8.79 -4.27
N TYR A 189 -9.92 -8.94 -3.65
CA TYR A 189 -8.65 -9.09 -4.36
C TYR A 189 -8.42 -10.54 -4.80
N LYS A 190 -9.25 -11.04 -5.71
CA LYS A 190 -9.21 -12.45 -6.14
C LYS A 190 -7.89 -12.82 -6.81
N THR A 191 -7.29 -11.91 -7.57
CA THR A 191 -5.95 -12.14 -8.13
C THR A 191 -4.90 -12.34 -7.04
N GLN A 192 -4.94 -11.54 -5.96
CA GLN A 192 -4.00 -11.63 -4.84
C GLN A 192 -4.18 -12.91 -4.04
N LEU A 193 -5.43 -13.35 -3.87
CA LEU A 193 -5.76 -14.59 -3.16
C LEU A 193 -5.36 -15.86 -3.91
N CYS A 194 -4.85 -15.75 -5.14
CA CYS A 194 -4.16 -16.84 -5.81
C CYS A 194 -2.79 -17.15 -5.19
N ILE A 195 -2.17 -16.21 -4.46
CA ILE A 195 -0.86 -16.39 -3.82
C ILE A 195 -1.03 -17.02 -2.44
N LYS A 196 -0.28 -18.10 -2.17
CA LYS A 196 -0.32 -18.86 -0.91
C LYS A 196 -0.13 -17.99 0.33
N ASP A 197 0.92 -17.18 0.35
CA ASP A 197 1.25 -16.35 1.52
C ASP A 197 0.19 -15.27 1.74
N THR A 198 -0.32 -14.67 0.67
CA THR A 198 -1.43 -13.72 0.73
C THR A 198 -2.70 -14.38 1.26
N ARG A 199 -3.02 -15.61 0.83
CA ARG A 199 -4.17 -16.37 1.35
C ARG A 199 -4.05 -16.63 2.85
N VAL A 200 -2.87 -17.04 3.32
CA VAL A 200 -2.62 -17.24 4.76
C VAL A 200 -2.74 -15.91 5.53
N GLY A 201 -2.25 -14.82 4.94
CA GLY A 201 -2.44 -13.46 5.46
C GLY A 201 -3.91 -13.12 5.65
N TRP A 202 -4.75 -13.41 4.65
CA TRP A 202 -6.19 -13.18 4.71
C TRP A 202 -6.88 -14.02 5.79
N GLU A 203 -6.60 -15.32 5.88
CA GLU A 203 -7.15 -16.24 6.89
C GLU A 203 -6.84 -15.80 8.33
N THR A 204 -5.68 -15.16 8.52
CA THR A 204 -5.25 -14.67 9.83
C THR A 204 -5.59 -13.19 10.08
N LEU A 205 -6.14 -12.48 9.10
CA LEU A 205 -6.39 -11.03 9.16
C LEU A 205 -7.28 -10.65 10.34
N LYS A 206 -8.29 -11.48 10.65
CA LYS A 206 -9.18 -11.29 11.82
C LYS A 206 -8.45 -11.36 13.16
N ARG A 207 -7.21 -11.86 13.22
CA ARG A 207 -6.39 -11.89 14.45
C ARG A 207 -5.62 -10.58 14.67
N LYS A 208 -5.44 -9.74 13.65
CA LYS A 208 -4.64 -8.50 13.69
C LYS A 208 -5.30 -7.42 14.53
N ARG A 209 -4.88 -7.24 15.79
CA ARG A 209 -5.50 -6.26 16.72
C ARG A 209 -5.00 -4.82 16.57
N SER A 210 -3.82 -4.64 15.98
CA SER A 210 -3.20 -3.33 15.83
C SER A 210 -2.26 -3.29 14.63
N GLU A 211 -2.10 -2.10 14.06
CA GLU A 211 -1.08 -1.77 13.07
C GLU A 211 0.04 -1.00 13.74
N ARG A 212 1.27 -1.17 13.25
CA ARG A 212 2.45 -0.53 13.81
C ARG A 212 3.12 0.32 12.74
N PHE A 213 3.47 1.54 13.13
CA PHE A 213 4.13 2.50 12.26
C PHE A 213 5.40 3.02 12.91
N GLY A 214 6.40 3.30 12.09
CA GLY A 214 7.39 4.33 12.41
C GLY A 214 6.79 5.69 12.10
N VAL A 215 6.81 6.62 13.05
CA VAL A 215 6.26 7.97 12.90
C VAL A 215 7.39 8.96 12.94
N PHE A 216 7.48 9.74 11.87
CA PHE A 216 8.53 10.70 11.67
C PHE A 216 7.97 12.05 11.24
N LYS A 217 8.79 13.09 11.39
CA LYS A 217 8.54 14.45 10.92
C LYS A 217 9.38 14.73 9.69
N PHE A 218 9.08 15.83 9.00
CA PHE A 218 9.87 16.28 7.86
C PHE A 218 11.37 16.44 8.17
N GLU A 219 11.71 16.96 9.35
CA GLU A 219 13.09 17.14 9.82
C GLU A 219 13.83 15.82 10.12
N ASP A 220 13.10 14.72 10.28
CA ASP A 220 13.70 13.40 10.52
C ASP A 220 14.22 12.74 9.23
N MET A 221 13.90 13.28 8.03
CA MET A 221 14.29 12.66 6.76
C MET A 221 15.81 12.51 6.61
N ASN A 222 16.26 11.29 6.32
CA ASN A 222 17.67 10.88 6.21
C ASN A 222 18.45 10.90 7.53
N ASN A 223 17.77 11.12 8.67
CA ASN A 223 18.37 11.05 10.00
C ASN A 223 18.11 9.70 10.68
N PHE A 224 17.27 8.84 10.10
CA PHE A 224 16.97 7.52 10.63
C PHE A 224 17.21 6.44 9.57
N GLU A 225 17.53 5.23 10.02
CA GLU A 225 17.67 4.10 9.12
C GLU A 225 16.31 3.86 8.42
N ASN A 226 16.28 3.91 7.09
CA ASN A 226 15.07 3.74 6.27
C ASN A 226 14.00 4.85 6.41
N PHE A 227 14.38 6.05 6.87
CA PHE A 227 13.56 7.27 6.80
C PHE A 227 14.41 8.54 6.70
#